data_AF-A0A964ZJR2-F1
#
_entry.id   AF-A0A964ZJR2-F1
#
_cell.length_a   1.000
_cell.length_b   1.000
_cell.length_c   1.000
_cell.angle_alpha   90.00
_cell.angle_beta   90.00
_cell.angle_gamma   90.00
#
_symmetry.space_group_name_H-M   'P 1'
#
loop_
_entity.id
_entity.type
_entity.pdbx_description
1 polymer ?
#
loop_
_entity_poly.entity_id
_entity_poly.type
_entity_poly.pdbx_seq_one_letter_code
_entity_poly.pdbx_strand_id
1 'polypeptide(L)'
;MNGTSINELVSARDVAKYQTDGVVALRNVLSQSAISELADALAQNMQSPGPWANEYAANSKQGRFFDDYVNWARFDAYTTH
;
A
#
# COMPACT_ATOMS: atom_id res chain seq x y z
N MET A 1 -10.41 35.92 -9.05
CA MET A 1 -10.54 35.04 -7.87
C MET A 1 -10.09 33.67 -8.33
N ASN A 2 -8.84 33.30 -8.01
CA ASN A 2 -8.23 32.05 -8.45
C ASN A 2 -8.84 30.89 -7.66
N GLY A 3 -9.84 30.24 -8.24
CA GLY A 3 -10.30 28.94 -7.76
C GLY A 3 -9.21 27.93 -8.09
N THR A 4 -8.39 27.59 -7.10
CA THR A 4 -7.53 26.41 -7.16
C THR A 4 -8.44 25.24 -7.46
N SER A 5 -8.44 24.78 -8.71
CA SER A 5 -9.08 23.52 -9.08
C SER A 5 -8.45 22.45 -8.20
N ILE A 6 -9.22 21.91 -7.27
CA ILE A 6 -8.86 20.67 -6.61
C ILE A 6 -8.72 19.69 -7.77
N ASN A 7 -7.50 19.27 -8.09
CA ASN A 7 -7.31 18.10 -8.95
C ASN A 7 -7.91 16.95 -8.14
N GLU A 8 -9.13 16.55 -8.46
CA GLU A 8 -9.73 15.36 -7.86
C GLU A 8 -8.81 14.18 -8.14
N LEU A 9 -8.21 13.60 -7.08
CA LEU A 9 -7.39 12.38 -7.15
C LEU A 9 -8.17 11.19 -7.74
N VAL A 10 -9.50 11.28 -7.70
CA VAL A 10 -10.44 10.29 -8.24
C VAL A 10 -11.43 11.02 -9.12
N SER A 11 -11.43 10.72 -10.41
CA SER A 11 -12.39 11.34 -11.34
C SER A 11 -13.74 10.62 -11.33
N ALA A 12 -14.80 11.30 -11.79
CA ALA A 12 -16.10 10.66 -12.04
C ALA A 12 -16.00 9.43 -12.97
N ARG A 13 -15.03 9.43 -13.90
CA ARG A 13 -14.75 8.28 -14.78
C ARG A 13 -14.19 7.10 -13.99
N ASP A 14 -13.30 7.33 -13.03
CA ASP A 14 -12.74 6.28 -12.19
C ASP A 14 -13.81 5.62 -11.33
N VAL A 15 -14.72 6.44 -10.79
CA VAL A 15 -15.90 5.96 -10.03
C VAL A 15 -16.80 5.09 -10.91
N ALA A 16 -17.17 5.57 -12.11
CA ALA A 16 -18.01 4.82 -13.02
C ALA A 16 -17.36 3.48 -13.46
N LYS A 17 -16.04 3.50 -13.68
CA LYS A 17 -15.27 2.29 -14.00
C LYS A 17 -15.29 1.30 -12.84
N TYR A 18 -15.06 1.75 -11.61
CA TYR A 18 -15.15 0.88 -10.44
C TYR A 18 -16.54 0.27 -10.25
N GLN A 19 -17.60 1.06 -10.45
CA GLN A 19 -18.98 0.57 -10.35
C GLN A 19 -19.32 -0.50 -11.40
N THR A 20 -18.69 -0.44 -12.57
CA THR A 20 -18.93 -1.38 -13.68
C THR A 20 -18.03 -2.61 -13.59
N ASP A 21 -16.73 -2.40 -13.35
CA ASP A 21 -15.69 -3.43 -13.44
C ASP A 21 -15.31 -4.04 -12.09
N GLY A 22 -15.76 -3.42 -10.97
CA GLY A 22 -15.37 -3.78 -9.61
C GLY A 22 -13.94 -3.35 -9.22
N VAL A 23 -13.18 -2.75 -10.15
CA VAL A 23 -11.79 -2.31 -9.93
C VAL A 23 -11.41 -1.14 -10.84
N VAL A 24 -10.59 -0.22 -10.35
CA VAL A 24 -9.96 0.85 -11.14
C VAL A 24 -8.52 1.08 -10.66
N ALA A 25 -7.61 1.34 -11.60
CA ALA A 25 -6.23 1.66 -11.28
C ALA A 25 -6.03 3.18 -11.19
N LEU A 26 -5.80 3.67 -9.97
CA LEU A 26 -5.36 5.05 -9.74
C LEU A 26 -3.83 5.11 -9.77
N ARG A 27 -3.27 5.98 -10.61
CA ARG A 27 -1.81 6.11 -10.77
C ARG A 27 -1.31 7.36 -10.05
N ASN A 28 -0.09 7.27 -9.52
CA ASN A 28 0.62 8.39 -8.89
C ASN A 28 -0.11 8.98 -7.67
N VAL A 29 -0.81 8.15 -6.90
CA VAL A 29 -1.54 8.57 -5.69
C VAL A 29 -0.67 8.67 -4.45
N LEU A 30 0.43 7.90 -4.41
CA LEU A 30 1.42 7.96 -3.32
C LEU A 30 2.60 8.81 -3.74
N SER A 31 3.10 9.64 -2.82
CA SER A 31 4.34 10.37 -3.02
C SER A 31 5.54 9.41 -3.03
N GLN A 32 6.64 9.84 -3.65
CA GLN A 32 7.87 9.06 -3.65
C GLN A 32 8.44 8.88 -2.23
N SER A 33 8.22 9.83 -1.32
CA SER A 33 8.64 9.72 0.08
C SER A 33 7.84 8.65 0.83
N ALA A 34 6.51 8.64 0.68
CA ALA A 34 5.65 7.62 1.29
C ALA A 34 6.02 6.22 0.80
N ILE A 35 6.32 6.05 -0.49
CA ILE A 35 6.78 4.77 -1.04
C ILE A 35 8.09 4.32 -0.38
N SER A 36 9.03 5.25 -0.15
CA SER A 36 10.31 4.94 0.50
C SER A 36 10.11 4.52 1.97
N GLU A 37 9.32 5.28 2.72
CA GLU A 37 9.06 5.02 4.14
C GLU A 37 8.34 3.67 4.35
N LEU A 38 7.36 3.35 3.50
CA LEU A 38 6.67 2.06 3.50
C LEU A 38 7.60 0.89 3.16
N ALA A 39 8.54 1.08 2.22
CA ALA A 39 9.50 0.06 1.85
C ALA A 39 10.49 -0.25 3.00
N ASP A 40 10.96 0.78 3.69
CA ASP A 40 11.84 0.62 4.85
C ASP A 40 11.13 -0.07 6.00
N ALA A 41 9.88 0.31 6.29
CA ALA A 41 9.04 -0.35 7.29
C ALA A 41 8.79 -1.84 6.97
N LEU A 42 8.51 -2.16 5.69
CA LEU A 42 8.34 -3.55 5.27
C LEU A 42 9.63 -4.36 5.44
N ALA A 43 10.79 -3.78 5.13
CA ALA A 43 12.08 -4.44 5.32
C ALA A 43 12.36 -4.74 6.80
N GLN A 44 12.07 -3.79 7.70
CA GLN A 44 12.17 -3.99 9.14
C GLN A 44 11.19 -5.05 9.64
N ASN A 45 9.95 -5.04 9.12
CA ASN A 45 8.95 -6.04 9.47
C ASN A 45 9.39 -7.46 9.09
N MET A 46 9.96 -7.63 7.90
CA MET A 46 10.48 -8.94 7.48
C MET A 46 11.68 -9.43 8.30
N GLN A 47 12.46 -8.52 8.91
CA GLN A 47 13.58 -8.86 9.79
C GLN A 47 13.12 -9.19 11.21
N SER A 48 12.05 -8.55 11.68
CA SER A 48 11.46 -8.75 13.00
C SER A 48 9.94 -8.99 12.84
N PRO A 49 9.55 -10.17 12.33
CA PRO A 49 8.15 -10.46 12.06
C PRO A 49 7.30 -10.45 13.34
N GLY A 50 6.05 -10.08 13.18
CA GLY A 50 5.07 -10.04 14.25
C GLY A 50 4.57 -11.45 14.63
N PRO A 51 3.75 -11.53 15.68
CA PRO A 51 3.17 -12.81 16.11
C PRO A 51 2.20 -13.42 15.09
N TRP A 52 1.76 -12.63 14.10
CA TRP A 52 0.82 -13.04 13.06
C TRP A 52 1.48 -13.14 11.69
N ALA A 53 2.81 -13.19 11.64
CA ALA A 53 3.55 -13.34 10.40
C ALA A 53 3.48 -14.78 9.89
N ASN A 54 3.37 -14.92 8.57
CA ASN A 54 3.47 -16.22 7.91
C ASN A 54 4.37 -16.14 6.67
N GLU A 55 4.99 -17.28 6.36
CA GLU A 55 5.82 -17.46 5.18
C GLU A 55 5.28 -18.66 4.39
N TYR A 56 4.32 -18.40 3.49
CA TYR A 56 3.61 -19.45 2.77
C TYR A 56 4.48 -20.17 1.74
N ALA A 57 5.54 -19.51 1.27
CA ALA A 57 6.39 -20.00 0.19
C ALA A 57 7.85 -20.22 0.63
N ALA A 58 8.10 -20.49 1.92
CA ALA A 58 9.44 -20.61 2.48
C ALA A 58 10.38 -21.55 1.70
N ASN A 59 9.83 -22.59 1.08
CA ASN A 59 10.57 -23.60 0.30
C ASN A 59 10.34 -23.50 -1.22
N SER A 60 9.66 -22.46 -1.70
CA SER A 60 9.38 -22.27 -3.11
C SER A 60 10.60 -21.74 -3.85
N LYS A 61 10.87 -22.31 -5.03
CA LYS A 61 11.87 -21.76 -5.97
C LYS A 61 11.31 -20.64 -6.85
N GLN A 62 10.01 -20.36 -6.78
CA GLN A 62 9.31 -19.41 -7.65
C GLN A 62 9.16 -18.00 -7.05
N GLY A 63 9.58 -17.82 -5.79
CA GLY A 63 9.49 -16.54 -5.09
C GLY A 63 9.06 -16.68 -3.64
N ARG A 64 9.04 -15.56 -2.94
CA ARG A 64 8.66 -15.43 -1.53
C ARG A 64 7.23 -14.93 -1.41
N PHE A 65 6.46 -15.46 -0.46
CA PHE A 65 5.13 -14.96 -0.13
C PHE A 65 4.99 -14.85 1.38
N PHE A 66 5.19 -13.63 1.86
CA PHE A 66 5.19 -13.24 3.26
C PHE A 66 3.99 -12.35 3.55
N ASP A 67 3.29 -12.62 4.65
CA ASP A 67 2.33 -11.71 5.26
C ASP A 67 2.66 -11.47 6.74
N ASP A 68 2.13 -10.40 7.30
CA ASP A 68 2.14 -10.15 8.75
C ASP A 68 1.01 -9.21 9.12
N TYR A 69 0.01 -9.75 9.80
CA TYR A 69 -1.20 -9.02 10.15
C TYR A 69 -0.99 -8.12 11.38
N VAL A 70 -1.74 -7.00 11.43
CA VAL A 70 -1.75 -6.08 12.58
C VAL A 70 -0.38 -5.44 12.87
N ASN A 71 0.46 -5.31 11.84
CA ASN A 71 1.79 -4.71 11.96
C ASN A 71 1.79 -3.17 11.98
N TRP A 72 0.66 -2.50 11.69
CA TRP A 72 0.55 -1.03 11.66
C TRP A 72 0.84 -0.36 13.00
N ALA A 73 0.62 -1.05 14.13
CA ALA A 73 0.99 -0.54 15.45
C ALA A 73 2.49 -0.67 15.76
N ARG A 74 3.25 -1.37 14.92
CA ARG A 74 4.68 -1.64 15.09
C ARG A 74 5.56 -0.72 14.25
N PHE A 75 5.01 -0.13 13.18
CA PHE A 75 5.72 0.74 12.25
C PHE A 75 4.85 1.93 11.85
N ASP A 76 5.26 3.14 12.27
CA ASP A 76 4.49 4.38 12.08
C ASP A 76 4.23 4.73 10.61
N ALA A 77 5.07 4.24 9.68
CA ALA A 77 4.88 4.44 8.24
C ALA A 77 3.51 3.93 7.74
N TYR A 78 2.91 2.95 8.42
CA TYR A 78 1.59 2.44 8.03
C TYR A 78 0.41 3.32 8.45
N THR A 79 0.63 4.36 9.27
CA THR A 79 -0.44 5.25 9.77
C THR A 79 -0.23 6.73 9.48
N THR A 80 0.88 7.12 8.87
CA THR A 80 1.32 8.53 8.78
C THR A 80 1.06 9.18 7.41
N HIS A 81 0.55 8.44 6.43
CA HIS A 81 0.36 8.87 5.04
C HIS A 81 -1.09 9.10 4.65
#